data_AF-A0A416I451-F1
#
_entry.id   AF-A0A416I451-F1
#
_cell.length_a   1.000
_cell.length_b   1.000
_cell.length_c   1.000
_cell.angle_alpha   90.00
_cell.angle_beta   90.00
_cell.angle_gamma   90.00
#
_symmetry.space_group_name_H-M   'P 1'
#
loop_
_entity.id
_entity.type
_entity.pdbx_description
1 polymer ?
#
loop_
_entity_poly.entity_id
_entity_poly.type
_entity_poly.pdbx_seq_one_letter_code
_entity_poly.pdbx_strand_id
1 'polypeptide(L)'
;MVSNEELTCRNCGVRLKRYDNVLRIVRTKGRKTSWVKVNRFRCPSCGQIRRELPDYISRYKQYEAEVIRGVLEGFITCETYGYEDYPCEMTMARWKNSQELQLLL
;
A
#
# COMPACT_ATOMS: atom_id res chain seq x y z
N MET A 1 18.46 -1.18 0.39
CA MET A 1 19.05 -1.19 -0.97
C MET A 1 17.94 -1.58 -1.93
N VAL A 2 17.48 -0.67 -2.80
CA VAL A 2 16.45 -1.01 -3.79
C VAL A 2 17.09 -1.94 -4.81
N SER A 3 16.55 -3.14 -4.94
CA SER A 3 17.14 -4.18 -5.79
C SER A 3 16.96 -3.80 -7.26
N ASN A 4 17.97 -4.06 -8.11
CA ASN A 4 17.97 -3.62 -9.52
C ASN A 4 16.79 -4.18 -10.34
N GLU A 5 16.20 -5.30 -9.90
CA GLU A 5 15.02 -5.94 -10.49
C GLU A 5 13.73 -5.10 -10.29
N GLU A 6 13.70 -4.21 -9.30
CA GLU A 6 12.55 -3.36 -9.01
C GLU A 6 12.44 -2.15 -9.95
N LEU A 7 13.45 -1.91 -10.78
CA LEU A 7 13.44 -0.82 -11.74
C LEU A 7 13.22 -1.31 -13.17
N THR A 8 12.80 -2.56 -13.37
CA THR A 8 12.49 -3.08 -14.70
C THR A 8 10.99 -3.04 -14.96
N CYS A 9 10.60 -2.62 -16.15
CA CYS A 9 9.20 -2.64 -16.54
C CYS A 9 8.75 -4.06 -16.88
N ARG A 10 7.62 -4.49 -16.29
CA ARG A 10 7.04 -5.83 -16.54
C ARG A 10 6.54 -6.03 -17.97
N ASN A 11 6.30 -4.96 -18.72
CA ASN A 11 5.79 -5.05 -20.10
C ASN A 11 6.91 -4.94 -21.13
N CYS A 12 7.78 -3.93 -20.99
CA CYS A 12 8.81 -3.61 -21.99
C CYS A 12 10.17 -4.28 -21.67
N GLY A 13 10.39 -4.78 -20.44
CA GLY A 13 11.71 -5.28 -19.99
C GLY A 13 12.78 -4.18 -19.85
N VAL A 14 12.47 -2.93 -20.20
CA VAL A 14 13.38 -1.79 -20.13
C VAL A 14 13.46 -1.24 -18.71
N ARG A 15 14.64 -0.71 -18.34
CA ARG A 15 14.85 0.01 -17.09
C ARG A 15 13.99 1.29 -17.05
N LEU A 16 13.22 1.41 -15.99
CA LEU A 16 12.36 2.53 -15.68
C LEU A 16 13.21 3.76 -15.32
N LYS A 17 12.77 4.94 -15.77
CA LYS A 17 13.39 6.21 -15.40
C LYS A 17 12.54 6.91 -14.35
N ARG A 18 13.20 7.58 -13.39
CA ARG A 18 12.50 8.42 -12.41
C ARG A 18 11.71 9.51 -13.16
N TYR A 19 10.45 9.67 -12.82
CA TYR A 19 9.55 10.64 -13.43
C TYR A 19 9.31 11.82 -12.48
N ASP A 20 8.64 11.56 -11.36
CA ASP A 20 8.33 12.55 -10.33
C ASP A 20 8.01 11.85 -8.99
N ASN A 21 7.39 12.57 -8.07
CA ASN A 21 6.85 12.03 -6.83
C ASN A 21 5.37 12.41 -6.66
N VAL A 22 4.66 11.63 -5.85
CA VAL A 22 3.30 11.93 -5.43
C VAL A 22 3.19 11.80 -3.92
N LEU A 23 2.38 12.66 -3.31
CA LEU A 23 2.06 12.55 -1.90
C LEU A 23 0.92 11.55 -1.71
N ARG A 24 1.10 10.61 -0.78
CA ARG A 24 0.09 9.62 -0.41
C ARG A 24 -0.25 9.77 1.07
N ILE A 25 -1.54 9.75 1.35
CA ILE A 25 -2.05 9.71 2.73
C ILE A 25 -1.92 8.29 3.27
N VAL A 26 -1.36 8.16 4.47
CA VAL A 26 -1.30 6.92 5.24
C VAL A 26 -1.93 7.16 6.60
N ARG A 27 -2.91 6.33 6.95
CA ARG A 27 -3.55 6.28 8.26
C ARG A 27 -2.89 5.19 9.08
N THR A 28 -2.40 5.62 10.24
CA THR A 28 -1.69 4.80 11.22
C THR A 28 -2.60 4.60 12.43
N LYS A 29 -2.12 3.89 13.45
CA LYS A 29 -2.86 3.63 14.70
C LYS A 29 -3.45 4.91 15.31
N GLY A 30 -4.70 4.83 15.78
CA GLY A 30 -5.39 5.95 16.45
C GLY A 30 -5.73 7.12 15.52
N ARG A 31 -6.04 6.84 14.25
CA ARG A 31 -6.43 7.83 13.21
C ARG A 31 -5.33 8.86 12.86
N LYS A 32 -4.10 8.66 13.33
CA LYS A 32 -2.97 9.53 12.97
C LYS A 32 -2.71 9.44 11.47
N THR A 33 -2.73 10.59 10.81
CA THR A 33 -2.59 10.69 9.36
C THR A 33 -1.23 11.27 9.01
N SER A 34 -0.47 10.58 8.17
CA SER A 34 0.82 11.02 7.66
C SER A 34 0.80 11.13 6.13
N TRP A 35 1.67 11.99 5.61
CA TRP A 35 1.87 12.17 4.17
C TRP A 35 3.22 11.60 3.78
N VAL A 36 3.22 10.61 2.89
CA VAL A 36 4.43 9.95 2.42
C VAL A 36 4.69 10.32 0.97
N LYS A 37 5.92 10.72 0.66
CA LYS A 37 6.38 10.93 -0.72
C LYS A 37 6.67 9.58 -1.36
N VAL A 38 5.93 9.26 -2.41
CA VAL A 38 6.07 8.04 -3.21
C VAL A 38 6.70 8.40 -4.54
N ASN A 39 7.84 7.79 -4.86
CA ASN A 39 8.50 7.99 -6.15
C ASN A 39 7.71 7.29 -7.27
N ARG A 40 7.59 7.95 -8.42
CA ARG A 40 7.03 7.36 -9.64
C ARG A 40 8.11 7.24 -10.69
N PHE A 41 8.10 6.10 -11.37
CA PHE A 41 8.99 5.79 -12.47
C PHE A 41 8.17 5.51 -13.72
N ARG A 42 8.66 5.92 -14.88
CA ARG A 42 7.99 5.75 -16.17
C ARG A 42 8.86 4.90 -17.11
N CYS A 43 8.29 3.87 -17.76
CA CYS A 43 9.00 3.17 -18.85
C CYS A 43 9.14 4.15 -20.02
N PRO A 44 10.36 4.39 -20.52
CA PRO A 44 10.56 5.27 -21.68
C PRO A 44 10.01 4.66 -22.98
N SER A 45 9.86 3.34 -23.05
CA SER A 45 9.35 2.63 -24.24
C SER A 45 7.81 2.55 -24.26
N CYS A 46 7.17 2.00 -23.23
CA CYS A 46 5.70 1.81 -23.22
C CYS A 46 4.93 2.86 -22.40
N GLY A 47 5.62 3.80 -21.73
CA GLY A 47 4.99 4.85 -20.93
C GLY A 47 4.39 4.40 -19.58
N GLN A 48 4.43 3.12 -19.24
CA GLN A 48 3.83 2.59 -18.01
C GLN A 48 4.45 3.21 -16.75
N ILE A 49 3.60 3.59 -15.80
CA ILE A 49 4.02 4.22 -14.54
C ILE A 49 4.03 3.18 -13.41
N ARG A 50 5.20 2.99 -12.79
CA ARG A 50 5.36 2.22 -11.56
C ARG A 50 5.53 3.17 -10.39
N ARG A 51 4.89 2.86 -9.27
CA ARG A 51 5.08 3.54 -7.99
C ARG A 51 5.98 2.68 -7.12
N GLU A 52 6.99 3.29 -6.53
CA GLU A 52 7.82 2.69 -5.47
C GLU A 52 7.11 2.92 -4.14
N LEU A 53 6.33 1.93 -3.75
CA LEU A 53 5.61 1.95 -2.48
C LEU A 53 6.52 1.40 -1.38
N PRO A 54 6.66 2.09 -0.24
CA PRO A 54 7.27 1.50 0.94
C PRO A 54 6.53 0.25 1.41
N ASP A 55 7.24 -0.68 2.04
CA ASP A 55 6.70 -1.99 2.47
C ASP A 55 5.55 -1.87 3.48
N TYR A 56 5.53 -0.79 4.26
CA TYR A 56 4.47 -0.51 5.22
C TYR A 56 3.18 0.03 4.57
N ILE A 57 3.10 0.16 3.24
CA ILE A 57 1.89 0.62 2.53
C ILE A 57 1.49 -0.30 1.37
N SER A 58 0.36 -0.99 1.54
CA SER A 58 -0.23 -1.82 0.47
C SER A 58 -0.74 -0.97 -0.69
N ARG A 59 -0.80 -1.54 -1.90
CA ARG A 59 -1.31 -0.86 -3.11
C ARG A 59 -2.79 -0.49 -2.94
N TYR A 60 -3.19 0.70 -3.42
CA TYR A 60 -4.57 1.22 -3.37
C TYR A 60 -5.21 1.39 -1.97
N LYS A 61 -4.50 1.07 -0.89
CA LYS A 61 -4.99 1.22 0.49
C LYS A 61 -4.50 2.52 1.12
N GLN A 62 -5.24 3.02 2.10
CA GLN A 62 -4.90 4.25 2.83
C GLN A 62 -4.41 3.95 4.25
N TYR A 63 -4.34 2.69 4.64
CA TYR A 63 -3.88 2.26 5.98
C TYR A 63 -2.51 1.61 5.86
N GLU A 64 -1.77 1.62 6.97
CA GLU A 64 -0.55 0.84 7.09
C GLU A 64 -0.81 -0.65 6.83
N ALA A 65 0.13 -1.31 6.18
CA ALA A 65 0.05 -2.72 5.85
C ALA A 65 -0.12 -3.59 7.11
N GLU A 66 0.48 -3.20 8.23
CA GLU A 66 0.32 -3.87 9.53
C GLU A 66 -1.13 -3.81 10.05
N VAL A 67 -1.81 -2.67 9.94
CA VAL A 67 -3.21 -2.56 10.35
C VAL A 67 -4.09 -3.46 9.49
N ILE A 68 -3.82 -3.52 8.19
CA ILE A 68 -4.57 -4.38 7.27
C ILE A 68 -4.32 -5.85 7.60
N ARG A 69 -3.06 -6.26 7.79
CA ARG A 69 -2.69 -7.63 8.18
C ARG A 69 -3.33 -8.04 9.50
N GLY A 70 -3.24 -7.20 10.53
CA GLY A 70 -3.88 -7.48 11.82
C GLY A 70 -5.40 -7.67 11.71
N VAL A 71 -6.08 -6.96 10.80
CA VAL A 71 -7.51 -7.19 10.52
C VAL A 71 -7.75 -8.53 9.81
N LEU A 72 -6.89 -8.89 8.84
CA LEU A 72 -7.01 -10.15 8.11
C LEU A 72 -6.74 -11.36 9.02
N GLU A 73 -5.73 -11.27 9.89
CA GLU A 73 -5.35 -12.29 10.88
C GLU A 73 -6.33 -12.37 12.05
N GLY A 74 -7.13 -11.32 12.26
CA GLY A 74 -8.12 -11.24 13.35
C GLY A 74 -7.58 -10.66 14.67
N PHE A 75 -6.34 -10.19 14.71
CA PHE A 75 -5.78 -9.46 15.86
C PHE A 75 -6.39 -8.06 16.06
N ILE A 76 -6.91 -7.46 14.99
CA ILE A 76 -7.60 -6.17 15.03
C ILE A 76 -9.06 -6.37 14.63
N THR A 77 -9.95 -6.00 15.55
CA THR A 77 -11.41 -6.02 15.40
C THR A 77 -12.00 -4.65 15.70
N CYS A 78 -13.30 -4.46 15.45
CA CYS A 78 -14.02 -3.25 15.85
C CYS A 78 -14.06 -3.02 17.36
N GLU A 79 -13.84 -4.06 18.16
CA GLU A 79 -13.76 -3.98 19.63
C GLU A 79 -12.35 -3.63 20.13
N THR A 80 -11.36 -3.56 19.22
CA THR A 80 -9.97 -3.27 19.61
C THR A 80 -9.80 -1.78 19.87
N TYR A 81 -9.40 -1.45 21.11
CA TYR A 81 -9.21 -0.06 21.54
C TYR A 81 -8.28 0.72 20.59
N GLY A 82 -8.77 1.86 20.11
CA GLY A 82 -8.06 2.71 19.14
C GLY A 82 -8.26 2.34 17.66
N TYR A 83 -9.03 1.29 17.37
CA TYR A 83 -9.46 0.89 16.02
C TYR A 83 -10.98 0.81 15.86
N GLU A 84 -11.73 1.26 16.86
CA GLU A 84 -13.21 1.22 16.92
C GLU A 84 -13.86 1.84 15.67
N ASP A 85 -13.39 3.04 15.27
CA ASP A 85 -13.94 3.78 14.13
C ASP A 85 -13.02 3.77 12.89
N TYR A 86 -11.74 3.44 13.04
CA TYR A 86 -10.72 3.62 12.00
C TYR A 86 -9.73 2.44 11.98
N PRO A 87 -9.92 1.44 11.09
CA PRO A 87 -10.94 1.34 10.04
C PRO A 87 -12.32 0.92 10.57
N CYS A 88 -13.41 1.40 9.96
CA CYS A 88 -14.75 0.92 10.33
C CYS A 88 -14.96 -0.57 10.01
N GLU A 89 -15.88 -1.21 10.71
CA GLU A 89 -16.20 -2.64 10.56
C GLU A 89 -16.47 -3.05 9.10
N MET A 90 -17.26 -2.25 8.37
CA MET A 90 -17.53 -2.52 6.94
C MET A 90 -16.26 -2.47 6.09
N THR A 91 -15.30 -1.61 6.43
CA THR A 91 -13.99 -1.58 5.75
C THR A 91 -13.18 -2.83 6.07
N MET A 92 -13.18 -3.28 7.33
CA MET A 92 -12.54 -4.52 7.74
C MET A 92 -13.12 -5.74 7.00
N ALA A 93 -14.45 -5.85 6.91
CA ALA A 93 -15.14 -6.91 6.17
C ALA A 93 -14.76 -6.91 4.67
N ARG A 94 -14.69 -5.73 4.04
CA ARG A 94 -14.22 -5.61 2.65
C ARG A 94 -12.78 -6.08 2.46
N TRP A 95 -11.92 -5.89 3.46
CA TRP A 95 -10.55 -6.39 3.39
C TRP A 95 -10.48 -7.90 3.49
N LYS A 96 -11.22 -8.50 4.44
CA LYS A 96 -11.30 -9.96 4.61
C LYS A 96 -11.80 -10.67 3.35
N ASN A 97 -12.71 -10.04 2.61
CA ASN A 97 -13.27 -10.57 1.35
C ASN A 97 -12.40 -10.27 0.10
N SER A 98 -11.26 -9.59 0.24
CA SER A 98 -10.42 -9.20 -0.89
C SER A 98 -9.31 -10.22 -1.14
N GLN A 99 -9.41 -10.96 -2.25
CA GLN A 99 -8.38 -11.92 -2.67
C GLN A 99 -6.98 -11.29 -2.81
N GLU A 100 -6.89 -10.06 -3.34
CA GLU A 100 -5.62 -9.32 -3.45
C GLU A 100 -4.97 -9.07 -2.08
N LEU A 101 -5.78 -8.75 -1.07
CA LEU A 101 -5.28 -8.49 0.27
C LEU A 101 -4.95 -9.78 1.04
N GLN A 102 -5.62 -10.88 0.75
CA GLN A 102 -5.28 -12.19 1.33
C GLN A 102 -3.87 -12.64 0.93
N LEU A 103 -3.31 -12.15 -0.19
CA LEU A 103 -1.91 -12.38 -0.57
C LEU A 103 -0.88 -11.69 0.36
N LEU A 104 -1.33 -10.91 1.35
CA LEU A 104 -0.47 -10.30 2.37
C LEU A 104 -0.29 -11.19 3.62
N LEU A 105 -1.04 -12.29 3.72
CA LEU A 105 -0.87 -13.36 4.72
C LEU A 105 0.18 -14.36 4.23
#